data_AF-A0A947BD43-F1
#
_entry.id   AF-A0A947BD43-F1
#
_cell.length_a   1.000
_cell.length_b   1.000
_cell.length_c   1.000
_cell.angle_alpha   90.00
_cell.angle_beta   90.00
_cell.angle_gamma   90.00
#
_symmetry.space_group_name_H-M   'P 1'
#
loop_
_entity.id
_entity.type
_entity.pdbx_description
1 polymer ?
#
loop_
_entity_poly.entity_id
_entity_poly.type
_entity_poly.pdbx_seq_one_letter_code
_entity_poly.pdbx_strand_id
1 'polypeptide(L)'
;MNAEQHISSPSTDSASSETVLVVDDSRAQRQLLSRSLGKWGYRVLEADGGDAALNICKSHEIGLIISDWIMPGMTGIEFCRGYRSLAGAHEGYFILLTAQTEREVLAEGLENGADDFLSKPVSTIELRARLKAGERILNAQRALSAKNAQLTDTLGKLTDAYSSIDRDLEQAKKFQEMLVPARRFSQGSTDISLMFRPSGHVGGDMVGYFPVRDGEIGLFAVDVSGHGVSSALMTARIMTYFSSNAPDRNIALIPEPDGYAMDAPDAVCNR
;
A
#
# COMPACT_ATOMS: atom_id res chain seq x y z
N MET A 1 42.43 -21.78 -10.86
CA MET A 1 42.71 -20.33 -10.86
C MET A 1 41.37 -19.64 -10.65
N ASN A 2 40.93 -19.55 -9.39
CA ASN A 2 39.63 -18.98 -9.02
C ASN A 2 39.85 -17.53 -8.62
N ALA A 3 39.19 -16.61 -9.33
CA ALA A 3 39.18 -15.20 -8.99
C ALA A 3 38.02 -14.95 -8.01
N GLU A 4 38.36 -14.72 -6.74
CA GLU A 4 37.44 -14.23 -5.73
C GLU A 4 37.09 -12.77 -6.03
N GLN A 5 35.85 -12.53 -6.43
CA GLN A 5 35.30 -11.17 -6.52
C GLN A 5 34.87 -10.73 -5.12
N HIS A 6 35.72 -9.88 -4.52
CA HIS A 6 35.35 -9.02 -3.39
C HIS A 6 34.21 -8.09 -3.82
N ILE A 7 32.99 -8.41 -3.40
CA ILE A 7 31.87 -7.47 -3.44
C ILE A 7 31.91 -6.68 -2.13
N SER A 8 32.46 -5.48 -2.22
CA SER A 8 32.48 -4.45 -1.20
C SER A 8 31.08 -4.14 -0.67
N SER A 9 30.90 -4.28 0.65
CA SER A 9 29.71 -3.89 1.39
C SER A 9 29.41 -2.39 1.20
N PRO A 10 28.13 -1.98 1.11
CA PRO A 10 27.79 -0.55 1.03
C PRO A 10 28.14 0.13 2.36
N SER A 11 28.93 1.19 2.27
CA SER A 11 29.25 2.09 3.37
C SER A 11 28.00 2.85 3.82
N THR A 12 27.39 2.40 4.92
CA THR A 12 26.34 3.14 5.64
C THR A 12 26.97 4.30 6.40
N ASP A 13 27.34 5.36 5.70
CA ASP A 13 27.77 6.62 6.33
C ASP A 13 26.99 7.80 5.71
N SER A 14 25.69 7.80 6.00
CA SER A 14 24.86 9.01 5.96
C SER A 14 24.47 9.34 7.40
N ALA A 15 25.45 9.63 8.24
CA ALA A 15 25.20 10.06 9.61
C ALA A 15 24.67 11.50 9.59
N SER A 16 23.34 11.65 9.49
CA SER A 16 22.69 12.78 10.15
C SER A 16 23.12 12.71 11.62
N SER A 17 23.88 13.70 12.07
CA SER A 17 24.28 13.80 13.48
C SER A 17 23.02 13.82 14.34
N GLU A 18 22.71 12.70 15.00
CA GLU A 18 21.55 12.61 15.90
C GLU A 18 21.68 13.70 16.97
N THR A 19 20.56 14.38 17.23
CA THR A 19 20.52 15.38 18.29
C THR A 19 20.22 14.68 19.62
N VAL A 20 21.12 14.84 20.58
CA VAL A 20 21.01 14.33 21.94
C VAL A 20 20.69 15.49 22.88
N LEU A 21 19.62 15.38 23.67
CA LEU A 21 19.31 16.30 24.75
C LEU A 21 19.84 15.75 26.08
N VAL A 22 20.70 16.52 26.73
CA VAL A 22 21.22 16.21 28.07
C VAL A 22 20.51 17.09 29.10
N VAL A 23 19.83 16.46 30.05
CA VAL A 23 19.08 17.11 31.12
C VAL A 23 19.64 16.68 32.46
N ASP A 24 20.22 17.62 33.20
CA ASP A 24 20.80 17.37 34.54
C ASP A 24 20.92 18.74 35.22
N ASP A 25 20.65 18.88 36.52
CA ASP A 25 20.74 20.17 37.20
C ASP A 25 22.21 20.61 37.42
N SER A 26 23.13 19.64 37.49
CA SER A 26 24.55 19.89 37.63
C SER A 26 25.20 20.32 36.31
N ARG A 27 25.56 21.59 36.24
CA ARG A 27 26.32 22.15 35.10
C ARG A 27 27.60 21.34 34.78
N ALA A 28 28.28 20.84 35.81
CA ALA A 28 29.50 20.06 35.62
C ALA A 28 29.21 18.71 34.93
N GLN A 29 28.14 18.02 35.33
CA GLN A 29 27.74 16.75 34.70
C GLN A 29 27.26 16.97 33.26
N ARG A 30 26.45 18.00 33.01
CA ARG A 30 26.04 18.37 31.64
C ARG A 30 27.25 18.60 30.74
N GLN A 31 28.20 19.44 31.15
CA GLN A 31 29.39 19.72 30.36
C GLN A 31 30.27 18.49 30.11
N LEU A 32 30.38 17.58 31.08
CA LEU A 32 31.13 16.33 30.93
C LEU A 32 30.48 15.42 29.89
N LEU A 33 29.16 15.22 29.99
CA LEU A 33 28.39 14.41 29.06
C LEU A 33 28.39 15.02 27.66
N SER A 34 28.11 16.32 27.53
CA SER A 34 28.14 17.03 26.24
C SER A 34 29.47 16.93 25.53
N ARG A 35 30.60 17.06 26.24
CA ARG A 35 31.93 16.89 25.65
C ARG A 35 32.17 15.47 25.17
N SER A 36 31.70 14.48 25.93
CA SER A 36 31.86 13.06 25.57
C SER A 36 31.01 12.71 24.34
N LEU A 37 29.76 13.16 24.31
CA LEU A 37 28.83 13.00 23.19
C LEU A 37 29.31 13.74 21.94
N GLY A 38 29.81 14.97 22.08
CA GLY A 38 30.38 15.74 20.97
C GLY A 38 31.58 15.05 20.33
N LYS A 39 32.45 14.41 21.14
CA LYS A 39 33.55 13.57 20.63
C LYS A 39 33.06 12.34 19.84
N TRP A 40 31.83 11.90 20.07
CA TRP A 40 31.21 10.79 19.33
C TRP A 40 30.41 11.25 18.11
N GLY A 41 30.38 12.55 17.82
CA GLY A 41 29.73 13.12 16.64
C GLY A 41 28.25 13.49 16.83
N TYR A 42 27.74 13.49 18.07
CA TYR A 42 26.38 13.94 18.36
C TYR A 42 26.28 15.46 18.41
N ARG A 43 25.15 16.00 17.95
CA ARG A 43 24.74 17.38 18.22
C ARG A 43 24.10 17.39 19.61
N VAL A 44 24.66 18.15 20.54
CA VAL A 44 24.17 18.14 21.92
C VAL A 44 23.40 19.42 22.22
N LEU A 45 22.19 19.26 22.76
CA LEU A 45 21.44 20.31 23.43
C LEU A 45 21.45 20.05 24.93
N GLU A 46 21.45 21.11 25.73
CA GLU A 46 21.51 21.03 27.18
C GLU A 46 20.31 21.70 27.81
N ALA A 47 19.76 21.11 28.87
CA ALA A 47 18.76 21.70 29.74
C ALA A 47 19.15 21.48 31.20
N ASP A 48 18.93 22.48 32.04
CA ASP A 48 19.25 22.44 33.48
C ASP A 48 18.11 21.90 34.35
N GLY A 49 17.00 21.49 33.73
CA GLY A 49 15.86 20.88 34.41
C GLY A 49 14.76 20.47 33.44
N GLY A 50 13.75 19.76 33.94
CA GLY A 50 12.66 19.20 33.13
C GLY A 50 11.85 20.24 32.35
N ASP A 51 11.56 21.41 32.94
CA ASP A 51 10.80 22.47 32.27
C ASP A 51 11.52 23.04 31.04
N ALA A 52 12.82 23.33 31.19
CA ALA A 52 13.66 23.79 30.08
C ALA A 52 13.76 22.70 28.99
N ALA A 53 13.91 21.44 29.40
CA ALA A 53 13.97 20.30 28.49
C ALA A 53 12.68 20.13 27.67
N LEU A 54 11.50 20.21 28.30
CA LEU A 54 10.22 20.15 27.58
C LEU A 54 10.06 21.27 26.56
N ASN A 55 10.51 22.49 26.89
CA ASN A 55 10.46 23.61 25.96
C ASN A 55 11.38 23.39 24.74
N ILE A 56 12.55 22.78 24.94
CA ILE A 56 13.43 22.37 23.85
C ILE A 56 12.75 21.32 22.98
N CYS A 57 12.17 20.26 23.57
CA CYS A 57 11.48 19.18 22.84
C CYS A 57 10.28 19.65 22.02
N LYS A 58 9.64 20.77 22.39
CA LYS A 58 8.56 21.38 21.58
C LYS A 58 9.07 22.09 20.32
N SER A 59 10.32 22.52 20.31
CA SER A 59 10.88 23.37 19.25
C SER A 59 11.92 22.65 18.39
N HIS A 60 12.39 21.48 18.82
CA HIS A 60 13.43 20.71 18.16
C HIS A 60 13.05 19.23 18.14
N GLU A 61 13.36 18.56 17.04
CA GLU A 61 13.30 17.11 16.96
C GLU A 61 14.51 16.51 17.69
N ILE A 62 14.24 15.75 18.75
CA ILE A 62 15.25 15.12 19.59
C ILE A 62 15.14 13.61 19.44
N GLY A 63 16.17 12.98 18.85
CA GLY A 63 16.20 11.53 18.69
C GLY A 63 16.56 10.81 19.99
N LEU A 64 17.44 11.40 20.80
CA LEU A 64 17.99 10.77 22.01
C LEU A 64 17.90 11.73 23.19
N ILE A 65 17.41 11.25 24.33
CA ILE A 65 17.31 12.05 25.57
C ILE A 65 18.05 11.30 26.68
N ILE A 66 18.91 12.02 27.39
CA ILE A 66 19.57 11.55 28.60
C ILE A 66 19.15 12.50 29.72
N SER A 67 18.41 12.00 30.72
CA SER A 67 17.93 12.82 31.83
C SER A 67 18.39 12.28 33.16
N ASP A 68 18.82 13.15 34.07
CA ASP A 68 18.90 12.81 35.48
C ASP A 68 17.51 12.49 36.02
N TRP A 69 17.46 11.54 36.94
CA TRP A 69 16.25 11.14 37.62
C TRP A 69 15.83 12.19 38.65
N ILE A 70 16.77 12.65 39.46
CA ILE A 70 16.51 13.57 40.57
C ILE A 70 16.95 14.96 40.12
N MET A 71 15.98 15.85 39.93
CA MET A 71 16.23 17.25 39.61
C MET A 71 15.30 18.13 40.45
N PRO A 72 15.71 19.35 40.83
CA PRO A 72 14.83 20.30 41.50
C PRO A 72 13.62 20.66 40.62
N GLY A 73 12.43 20.75 41.24
CA GLY A 73 11.19 21.12 40.55
C GLY A 73 10.53 19.92 39.88
N MET A 74 11.01 19.56 38.69
CA MET A 74 10.49 18.44 37.89
C MET A 74 11.49 17.30 37.83
N THR A 75 11.10 16.11 38.26
CA THR A 75 11.92 14.90 38.21
C THR A 75 12.10 14.40 36.77
N GLY A 76 13.10 13.55 36.53
CA GLY A 76 13.33 12.92 35.23
C GLY A 76 12.18 12.04 34.76
N ILE A 77 11.46 11.39 35.68
CA ILE A 77 10.25 10.63 35.35
C ILE A 77 9.11 11.55 34.91
N GLU A 78 8.85 12.62 35.66
CA GLU A 78 7.80 13.58 35.31
C GLU A 78 8.10 14.24 33.97
N PHE A 79 9.38 14.55 33.71
CA PHE A 79 9.84 15.00 32.41
C PHE A 79 9.60 13.93 31.32
N CYS A 80 9.97 12.68 31.55
CA CYS A 80 9.73 11.59 30.60
C CYS A 80 8.24 11.47 30.26
N ARG A 81 7.36 11.46 31.26
CA ARG A 81 5.90 11.40 31.06
C ARG A 81 5.38 12.63 30.29
N GLY A 82 5.88 13.82 30.65
CA GLY A 82 5.57 15.07 29.95
C GLY A 82 6.02 15.04 28.48
N TYR A 83 7.22 14.53 28.22
CA TYR A 83 7.76 14.33 26.88
C TYR A 83 6.87 13.38 26.09
N ARG A 84 6.57 12.19 26.62
CA ARG A 84 5.71 11.18 25.95
C ARG A 84 4.29 11.67 25.63
N SER A 85 3.84 12.75 26.25
CA SER A 85 2.54 13.37 25.99
C SER A 85 2.57 14.38 24.82
N LEU A 86 3.75 14.73 24.30
CA LEU A 86 3.89 15.61 23.13
C LEU A 86 3.64 14.83 21.82
N ALA A 87 3.06 15.50 20.83
CA ALA A 87 2.90 14.91 19.50
C ALA A 87 4.27 14.59 18.88
N GLY A 88 4.46 13.36 18.39
CA GLY A 88 5.74 12.89 17.82
C GLY A 88 6.76 12.37 18.86
N ALA A 89 6.51 12.51 20.16
CA ALA A 89 7.49 12.12 21.19
C ALA A 89 7.67 10.62 21.42
N HIS A 90 6.81 9.78 20.82
CA HIS A 90 7.00 8.33 20.79
C HIS A 90 8.22 7.90 19.95
N GLU A 91 8.82 8.84 19.22
CA GLU A 91 9.95 8.61 18.33
C GLU A 91 11.30 8.94 18.97
N GLY A 92 11.36 9.42 20.21
CA GLY A 92 12.65 9.67 20.89
C GLY A 92 13.03 8.55 21.84
N TYR A 93 14.31 8.21 21.91
CA TYR A 93 14.84 7.20 22.82
C TYR A 93 15.31 7.84 24.13
N PHE A 94 14.72 7.46 25.25
CA PHE A 94 14.86 8.12 26.54
C PHE A 94 15.65 7.25 27.53
N ILE A 95 16.78 7.76 28.01
CA ILE A 95 17.66 7.13 29.00
C ILE A 95 17.60 7.92 30.30
N LEU A 96 17.21 7.26 31.39
CA LEU A 96 17.27 7.83 32.74
C LEU A 96 18.61 7.53 33.42
N LEU A 97 19.28 8.55 33.95
CA LEU A 97 20.44 8.41 34.81
C LEU A 97 19.99 8.38 36.26
N THR A 98 20.39 7.38 37.03
CA THR A 98 19.92 7.22 38.43
C THR A 98 21.03 6.78 39.36
N ALA A 99 21.06 7.30 40.59
CA ALA A 99 21.91 6.77 41.65
C ALA A 99 21.29 5.54 42.35
N GLN A 100 20.02 5.24 42.06
CA GLN A 100 19.27 4.18 42.73
C GLN A 100 19.54 2.81 42.09
N THR A 101 19.78 1.81 42.93
CA THR A 101 20.06 0.42 42.51
C THR A 101 18.92 -0.55 42.86
N GLU A 102 17.89 -0.09 43.55
CA GLU A 102 16.72 -0.90 43.91
C GLU A 102 15.87 -1.21 42.67
N ARG A 103 15.55 -2.49 42.48
CA ARG A 103 14.89 -2.98 41.24
C ARG A 103 13.48 -2.44 41.07
N GLU A 104 12.79 -2.22 42.19
CA GLU A 104 11.42 -1.74 42.24
C GLU A 104 11.33 -0.30 41.70
N VAL A 105 12.28 0.55 42.07
CA VAL A 105 12.37 1.94 41.57
C VAL A 105 12.73 1.96 40.09
N LEU A 106 13.62 1.07 39.64
CA LEU A 106 13.99 0.96 38.23
C LEU A 106 12.82 0.49 37.35
N ALA A 107 11.98 -0.42 37.86
CA ALA A 107 10.77 -0.88 37.17
C ALA A 107 9.77 0.28 36.97
N GLU A 108 9.59 1.12 37.99
CA GLU A 108 8.73 2.31 37.90
C GLU A 108 9.18 3.26 36.78
N GLY A 109 10.49 3.46 36.61
CA GLY A 109 11.02 4.31 35.53
C GLY A 109 10.67 3.81 34.12
N LEU A 110 10.73 2.50 33.90
CA LEU A 110 10.38 1.87 32.62
C LEU A 110 8.87 1.90 32.36
N GLU A 111 8.06 1.64 33.39
CA GLU A 111 6.59 1.71 33.29
C GLU A 111 6.10 3.13 32.97
N ASN A 112 6.85 4.16 33.36
CA ASN A 112 6.57 5.55 33.04
C ASN A 112 7.11 6.02 31.67
N GLY A 113 7.60 5.09 30.84
CA GLY A 113 7.87 5.32 29.42
C GLY A 113 9.34 5.65 29.09
N ALA A 114 10.28 5.46 30.02
CA ALA A 114 11.70 5.46 29.68
C ALA A 114 12.06 4.18 28.92
N ASP A 115 12.99 4.27 27.96
CA ASP A 115 13.43 3.11 27.17
C ASP A 115 14.59 2.37 27.85
N ASP A 116 15.37 3.08 28.66
CA ASP A 116 16.52 2.53 29.36
C ASP A 116 16.87 3.33 30.62
N PHE A 117 17.76 2.78 31.43
CA PHE A 117 18.37 3.47 32.55
C PHE A 117 19.85 3.16 32.67
N LEU A 118 20.58 4.06 33.34
CA LEU A 118 21.99 3.90 33.62
C LEU A 118 22.31 4.35 35.05
N SER A 119 23.01 3.51 35.80
CA SER A 119 23.41 3.84 37.16
C SER A 119 24.55 4.88 37.18
N LYS A 120 24.47 5.85 38.09
CA LYS A 120 25.56 6.79 38.40
C LYS A 120 26.58 6.10 39.33
N PRO A 121 27.90 6.27 39.14
CA PRO A 121 28.55 7.10 38.13
C PRO A 121 28.44 6.51 36.71
N VAL A 122 28.15 7.38 35.73
CA VAL A 122 27.87 6.98 34.35
C VAL A 122 29.10 6.34 33.70
N SER A 123 29.01 5.05 33.41
CA SER A 123 30.00 4.34 32.60
C SER A 123 29.93 4.83 31.15
N THR A 124 31.05 5.38 30.67
CA THR A 124 31.17 5.87 29.29
C THR A 124 30.96 4.76 28.25
N ILE A 125 31.37 3.52 28.57
CA ILE A 125 31.21 2.37 27.69
C ILE A 125 29.74 1.96 27.61
N GLU A 126 29.06 1.88 28.76
CA GLU A 126 27.65 1.50 28.81
C GLU A 126 26.76 2.55 28.17
N LEU A 127 26.98 3.84 28.47
CA LEU A 127 26.23 4.93 27.85
C LEU A 127 26.33 4.88 26.32
N ARG A 128 27.55 4.69 25.79
CA ARG A 128 27.75 4.57 24.34
C ARG A 128 27.01 3.37 23.76
N ALA A 129 27.03 2.23 24.44
CA ALA A 129 26.31 1.03 24.01
C ALA A 129 24.78 1.27 23.98
N ARG A 130 24.21 1.92 25.01
CA ARG A 130 22.78 2.26 25.05
C ARG A 130 22.39 3.26 23.96
N LEU A 131 23.20 4.29 23.73
CA LEU A 131 22.95 5.25 22.64
C LEU A 131 22.96 4.57 21.27
N LYS A 132 23.92 3.67 21.00
CA LYS A 132 23.93 2.86 19.76
C LYS A 132 22.75 1.89 19.66
N ALA A 133 22.23 1.38 20.77
CA ALA A 133 21.00 0.61 20.76
C ALA A 133 19.80 1.49 20.40
N GLY A 134 19.68 2.66 21.04
CA GLY A 134 18.66 3.66 20.73
C GLY A 134 18.66 4.07 19.26
N GLU A 135 19.82 4.44 18.70
CA GLU A 135 19.95 4.78 17.27
C GLU A 135 19.40 3.69 16.34
N ARG A 136 19.66 2.41 16.63
CA ARG A 136 19.14 1.30 15.82
C ARG A 136 17.61 1.22 15.87
N ILE A 137 17.02 1.45 17.05
CA ILE A 137 15.57 1.47 17.24
C ILE A 137 14.96 2.64 16.46
N LEU A 138 15.52 3.84 16.60
CA LEU A 138 15.08 5.05 15.90
C LEU A 138 15.15 4.88 14.38
N ASN A 139 16.27 4.37 13.88
CA ASN A 139 16.44 4.11 12.45
C ASN A 139 15.46 3.05 11.93
N ALA A 140 15.18 2.00 12.71
CA ALA A 140 14.19 1.00 12.36
C ALA A 140 12.77 1.59 12.32
N GLN A 141 12.40 2.44 13.29
CA GLN A 141 11.11 3.13 13.30
C GLN A 141 10.93 4.06 12.10
N ARG A 142 11.95 4.89 11.80
CA ARG A 142 11.94 5.78 10.62
C ARG A 142 11.82 4.98 9.32
N ALA A 143 12.59 3.90 9.18
CA ALA A 143 12.52 3.04 8.00
C ALA A 143 11.16 2.36 7.84
N LEU A 144 10.53 1.93 8.95
CA LEU A 144 9.20 1.35 8.94
C LEU A 144 8.13 2.38 8.54
N SER A 145 8.20 3.59 9.10
CA SER A 145 7.30 4.70 8.76
C SER A 145 7.41 5.07 7.27
N ALA A 146 8.63 5.21 6.76
CA ALA A 146 8.89 5.47 5.35
C ALA A 146 8.32 4.37 4.43
N LYS A 147 8.50 3.09 4.80
CA LYS A 147 7.91 1.96 4.06
C LYS A 147 6.38 1.98 4.09
N ASN A 148 5.77 2.29 5.23
CA ASN A 148 4.31 2.40 5.33
C ASN A 148 3.77 3.51 4.43
N ALA A 149 4.41 4.69 4.45
CA ALA A 149 4.03 5.79 3.56
C ALA A 149 4.12 5.38 2.07
N GLN A 150 5.21 4.68 1.69
CA GLN A 150 5.38 4.17 0.33
C GLN A 150 4.32 3.14 -0.05
N LEU A 151 3.95 2.24 0.87
CA LEU A 151 2.90 1.25 0.65
C LEU A 151 1.55 1.91 0.43
N THR A 152 1.19 2.90 1.25
CA THR A 152 -0.07 3.65 1.11
C THR A 152 -0.15 4.35 -0.25
N ASP A 153 0.93 5.02 -0.70
CA ASP A 153 0.99 5.65 -2.02
C ASP A 153 0.84 4.61 -3.16
N THR A 154 1.54 3.49 -3.05
CA THR A 154 1.49 2.42 -4.06
C THR A 154 0.09 1.81 -4.16
N LEU A 155 -0.58 1.59 -3.02
CA LEU A 155 -1.95 1.09 -2.98
C LEU A 155 -2.92 2.08 -3.62
N GLY A 156 -2.76 3.38 -3.37
CA GLY A 156 -3.57 4.42 -4.02
C GLY A 156 -3.47 4.36 -5.54
N LYS A 157 -2.24 4.32 -6.08
CA LYS A 157 -1.99 4.20 -7.52
C LYS A 157 -2.59 2.92 -8.12
N LEU A 158 -2.51 1.82 -7.39
CA LEU A 158 -3.05 0.54 -7.85
C LEU A 158 -4.58 0.56 -7.90
N THR A 159 -5.22 1.13 -6.88
CA THR A 159 -6.68 1.32 -6.86
C THR A 159 -7.13 2.21 -8.02
N ASP A 160 -6.44 3.31 -8.28
CA ASP A 160 -6.76 4.21 -9.40
C ASP A 160 -6.65 3.49 -10.76
N ALA A 161 -5.59 2.70 -10.94
CA ALA A 161 -5.40 1.90 -12.16
C ALA A 161 -6.50 0.85 -12.33
N TYR A 162 -6.87 0.13 -11.26
CA TYR A 162 -7.98 -0.82 -11.30
C TYR A 162 -9.30 -0.14 -11.64
N SER A 163 -9.61 1.01 -11.03
CA SER A 163 -10.84 1.77 -11.34
C SER A 163 -10.88 2.30 -12.77
N SER A 164 -9.73 2.54 -13.41
CA SER A 164 -9.68 2.85 -14.84
C SER A 164 -10.05 1.63 -15.70
N ILE A 165 -9.42 0.48 -15.42
CA ILE A 165 -9.66 -0.77 -16.16
C ILE A 165 -11.13 -1.20 -15.99
N ASP A 166 -11.67 -1.10 -14.78
CA ASP A 166 -13.04 -1.47 -14.48
C ASP A 166 -14.04 -0.61 -15.28
N ARG A 167 -13.80 0.71 -15.36
CA ARG A 167 -14.59 1.61 -16.21
C ARG A 167 -14.54 1.25 -17.69
N ASP A 168 -13.36 0.91 -18.21
CA ASP A 168 -13.21 0.48 -19.61
C ASP A 168 -13.95 -0.83 -19.88
N LEU A 169 -13.89 -1.78 -18.94
CA LEU A 169 -14.62 -3.05 -19.01
C LEU A 169 -16.14 -2.87 -18.93
N GLU A 170 -16.64 -1.92 -18.13
CA GLU A 170 -18.06 -1.54 -18.12
C GLU A 170 -18.51 -1.00 -19.48
N GLN A 171 -17.69 -0.19 -20.16
CA GLN A 171 -18.03 0.28 -21.50
C GLN A 171 -18.04 -0.86 -22.52
N ALA A 172 -17.05 -1.76 -22.45
CA ALA A 172 -17.00 -2.94 -23.30
C ALA A 172 -18.22 -3.84 -23.10
N LYS A 173 -18.69 -4.00 -21.85
CA LYS A 173 -19.92 -4.73 -21.52
C LYS A 173 -21.14 -4.11 -22.21
N LYS A 174 -21.32 -2.79 -22.10
CA LYS A 174 -22.44 -2.08 -22.75
C LYS A 174 -22.41 -2.28 -24.26
N PHE A 175 -21.23 -2.21 -24.87
CA PHE A 175 -21.07 -2.49 -26.30
C PHE A 175 -21.48 -3.93 -26.64
N GLN A 176 -21.04 -4.92 -25.87
CA GLN A 176 -21.42 -6.32 -26.06
C GLN A 176 -22.93 -6.53 -25.90
N GLU A 177 -23.56 -5.87 -24.92
CA GLU A 177 -25.01 -5.94 -24.69
C GLU A 177 -25.82 -5.32 -25.85
N MET A 178 -25.29 -4.31 -26.54
CA MET A 178 -25.91 -3.72 -27.74
C MET A 178 -25.86 -4.66 -28.96
N LEU A 179 -24.94 -5.63 -28.99
CA LEU A 179 -24.84 -6.61 -30.07
C LEU A 179 -25.87 -7.75 -29.93
N VAL A 180 -26.48 -7.91 -28.76
CA VAL A 180 -27.56 -8.88 -28.55
C VAL A 180 -28.87 -8.26 -29.04
N PRO A 181 -29.57 -8.86 -30.01
CA PRO A 181 -30.90 -8.42 -30.44
C PRO A 181 -31.92 -8.40 -29.28
N ALA A 182 -33.15 -7.93 -29.55
CA ALA A 182 -34.24 -7.92 -28.57
C ALA A 182 -34.29 -9.25 -27.79
N ARG A 183 -34.01 -9.19 -26.48
CA ARG A 183 -33.89 -10.38 -25.60
C ARG A 183 -35.18 -11.17 -25.48
N ARG A 184 -36.31 -10.59 -25.87
CA ARG A 184 -37.60 -11.26 -25.99
C ARG A 184 -38.30 -10.74 -27.23
N PHE A 185 -38.82 -11.65 -28.03
CA PHE A 185 -39.60 -11.34 -29.22
C PHE A 185 -40.62 -12.45 -29.46
N SER A 186 -41.65 -12.13 -30.23
CA SER A 186 -42.71 -13.08 -30.60
C SER A 186 -42.67 -13.27 -32.10
N GLN A 187 -42.71 -14.52 -32.55
CA GLN A 187 -42.82 -14.89 -33.96
C GLN A 187 -44.12 -15.68 -34.13
N GLY A 188 -45.13 -15.07 -34.77
CA GLY A 188 -46.46 -15.65 -34.86
C GLY A 188 -47.05 -15.94 -33.47
N SER A 189 -47.34 -17.21 -33.17
CA SER A 189 -47.85 -17.66 -31.88
C SER A 189 -46.77 -18.09 -30.87
N THR A 190 -45.49 -17.94 -31.20
CA THR A 190 -44.37 -18.43 -30.38
C THR A 190 -43.61 -17.28 -29.74
N ASP A 191 -43.49 -17.32 -28.42
CA ASP A 191 -42.65 -16.40 -27.63
C ASP A 191 -41.24 -16.97 -27.47
N ILE A 192 -40.22 -16.16 -27.79
CA ILE A 192 -38.82 -16.54 -27.69
C ILE A 192 -38.12 -15.58 -26.74
N SER A 193 -37.29 -16.12 -25.85
CA SER A 193 -36.48 -15.36 -24.91
C SER A 193 -35.03 -15.82 -24.95
N LEU A 194 -34.11 -14.88 -25.13
CA LEU A 194 -32.67 -15.08 -25.15
C LEU A 194 -32.08 -14.54 -23.85
N MET A 195 -31.33 -15.37 -23.13
CA MET A 195 -30.65 -14.99 -21.91
C MET A 195 -29.14 -15.08 -22.10
N PHE A 196 -28.45 -13.96 -21.87
CA PHE A 196 -27.00 -13.87 -21.83
C PHE A 196 -26.55 -13.39 -20.45
N ARG A 197 -25.71 -14.18 -19.77
CA ARG A 197 -25.15 -13.86 -18.45
C ARG A 197 -23.64 -14.12 -18.44
N PRO A 198 -22.80 -13.11 -18.72
CA PRO A 198 -21.36 -13.28 -18.64
C PRO A 198 -20.92 -13.51 -17.19
N SER A 199 -19.82 -14.24 -16.99
CA SER A 199 -19.23 -14.51 -15.67
C SER A 199 -18.47 -13.31 -15.08
N GLY A 200 -18.12 -12.32 -15.91
CA GLY A 200 -17.50 -11.05 -15.52
C GLY A 200 -18.12 -9.85 -16.25
N HIS A 201 -17.32 -8.84 -16.58
CA HIS A 201 -17.79 -7.69 -17.35
C HIS A 201 -18.16 -8.07 -18.78
N VAL A 202 -17.32 -8.85 -19.45
CA VAL A 202 -17.48 -9.28 -20.85
C VAL A 202 -17.19 -10.77 -21.00
N GLY A 203 -17.79 -11.42 -22.01
CA GLY A 203 -17.68 -12.87 -22.23
C GLY A 203 -17.44 -13.25 -23.69
N GLY A 204 -16.98 -14.49 -23.93
CA GLY A 204 -16.86 -15.06 -25.28
C GLY A 204 -18.19 -15.59 -25.82
N ASP A 205 -19.13 -15.87 -24.93
CA ASP A 205 -20.40 -16.45 -25.29
C ASP A 205 -21.33 -15.37 -25.87
N MET A 206 -22.18 -15.75 -26.81
CA MET A 206 -23.26 -14.90 -27.30
C MET A 206 -24.40 -15.72 -27.85
N VAL A 207 -25.60 -15.18 -27.76
CA VAL A 207 -26.80 -15.74 -28.39
C VAL A 207 -27.50 -14.67 -29.20
N GLY A 208 -28.13 -15.06 -30.28
CA GLY A 208 -28.85 -14.12 -31.13
C GLY A 208 -29.79 -14.80 -32.11
N TYR A 209 -30.45 -13.96 -32.89
CA TYR A 209 -31.31 -14.39 -33.97
C TYR A 209 -31.26 -13.41 -35.14
N PHE A 210 -31.67 -13.87 -36.31
CA PHE A 210 -31.89 -13.03 -37.49
C PHE A 210 -33.16 -13.51 -38.23
N PRO A 211 -33.96 -12.60 -38.81
CA PRO A 211 -35.08 -12.98 -39.65
C PRO A 211 -34.59 -13.55 -40.98
N VAL A 212 -35.26 -14.58 -41.49
CA VAL A 212 -35.01 -15.15 -42.83
C VAL A 212 -36.11 -14.68 -43.78
N ARG A 213 -37.37 -14.93 -43.43
CA ARG A 213 -38.60 -14.49 -44.12
C ARG A 213 -39.79 -14.54 -43.17
N ASP A 214 -40.98 -14.17 -43.64
CA ASP A 214 -42.19 -14.23 -42.81
C ASP A 214 -42.43 -15.65 -42.26
N GLY A 215 -42.45 -15.77 -40.93
CA GLY A 215 -42.61 -17.04 -40.24
C GLY A 215 -41.33 -17.85 -40.01
N GLU A 216 -40.17 -17.42 -40.52
CA GLU A 216 -38.90 -18.15 -40.40
C GLU A 216 -37.77 -17.27 -39.84
N ILE A 217 -37.08 -17.80 -38.82
CA ILE A 217 -35.98 -17.13 -38.11
C ILE A 217 -34.81 -18.09 -37.97
N GLY A 218 -33.59 -17.55 -38.05
CA GLY A 218 -32.37 -18.26 -37.66
C GLY A 218 -32.04 -17.94 -36.20
N LEU A 219 -31.76 -18.98 -35.41
CA LEU A 219 -31.24 -18.84 -34.05
C LEU A 219 -29.78 -19.30 -34.04
N PHE A 220 -28.94 -18.61 -33.29
CA PHE A 220 -27.54 -19.00 -33.15
C PHE A 220 -27.02 -18.76 -31.74
N ALA A 221 -26.01 -19.56 -31.38
CA ALA A 221 -25.21 -19.40 -30.19
C ALA A 221 -23.74 -19.55 -30.58
N VAL A 222 -22.90 -18.68 -30.03
CA VAL A 222 -21.45 -18.66 -30.25
C VAL A 222 -20.78 -18.81 -28.91
N ASP A 223 -19.81 -19.71 -28.83
CA ASP A 223 -18.90 -19.84 -27.71
C ASP A 223 -17.47 -19.67 -28.25
N VAL A 224 -16.82 -18.58 -27.85
CA VAL A 224 -15.41 -18.34 -28.18
C VAL A 224 -14.57 -18.79 -27.00
N SER A 225 -13.67 -19.75 -27.26
CA SER A 225 -12.75 -20.28 -26.26
C SER A 225 -12.00 -19.19 -25.51
N GLY A 226 -12.05 -19.24 -24.18
CA GLY A 226 -11.41 -18.27 -23.29
C GLY A 226 -12.39 -17.28 -22.66
N HIS A 227 -11.89 -16.31 -21.91
CA HIS A 227 -12.71 -15.30 -21.23
C HIS A 227 -12.05 -13.91 -21.24
N GLY A 228 -12.85 -12.87 -21.05
CA GLY A 228 -12.39 -11.48 -20.99
C GLY A 228 -12.45 -10.74 -22.32
N VAL A 229 -11.69 -9.65 -22.44
CA VAL A 229 -11.83 -8.68 -23.54
C VAL A 229 -11.52 -9.30 -24.91
N SER A 230 -10.50 -10.15 -25.01
CA SER A 230 -10.11 -10.74 -26.30
C SER A 230 -11.17 -11.66 -26.88
N SER A 231 -11.77 -12.54 -26.06
CA SER A 231 -12.84 -13.41 -26.53
C SER A 231 -14.08 -12.59 -26.88
N ALA A 232 -14.44 -11.60 -26.05
CA ALA A 232 -15.55 -10.69 -26.33
C ALA A 232 -15.41 -9.91 -27.65
N LEU A 233 -14.21 -9.43 -28.00
CA LEU A 233 -13.95 -8.78 -29.28
C LEU A 233 -14.09 -9.74 -30.46
N MET A 234 -13.64 -10.99 -30.31
CA MET A 234 -13.79 -12.01 -31.33
C MET A 234 -15.25 -12.40 -31.54
N THR A 235 -16.00 -12.56 -30.45
CA THR A 235 -17.45 -12.76 -30.47
C THR A 235 -18.14 -11.60 -31.15
N ALA A 236 -17.81 -10.35 -30.80
CA ALA A 236 -18.37 -9.17 -31.44
C ALA A 236 -18.13 -9.15 -32.96
N ARG A 237 -16.95 -9.58 -33.40
CA ARG A 237 -16.65 -9.75 -34.82
C ARG A 237 -17.50 -10.86 -35.45
N ILE A 238 -17.63 -12.01 -34.80
CA ILE A 238 -18.46 -13.13 -35.30
C ILE A 238 -19.92 -12.68 -35.47
N MET A 239 -20.45 -11.89 -34.53
CA MET A 239 -21.82 -11.35 -34.61
C MET A 239 -22.07 -10.55 -35.89
N THR A 240 -21.05 -9.90 -36.45
CA THR A 240 -21.21 -9.14 -37.70
C THR A 240 -21.53 -10.04 -38.90
N TYR A 241 -21.14 -11.31 -38.88
CA TYR A 241 -21.47 -12.30 -39.91
C TYR A 241 -22.89 -12.87 -39.78
N PHE A 242 -23.61 -12.59 -38.70
CA PHE A 242 -25.01 -12.99 -38.51
C PHE A 242 -25.96 -11.79 -38.49
N SER A 243 -25.50 -10.64 -38.99
CA SER A 243 -26.26 -9.38 -38.93
C SER A 243 -27.50 -9.42 -39.82
N SER A 244 -28.63 -8.97 -39.27
CA SER A 244 -29.88 -8.77 -40.01
C SER A 244 -29.87 -7.50 -40.88
N ASN A 245 -29.00 -6.53 -40.58
CA ASN A 245 -28.94 -5.25 -41.29
C ASN A 245 -28.22 -5.35 -42.64
N ALA A 246 -27.51 -6.45 -42.90
CA ALA A 246 -26.83 -6.72 -44.16
C ALA A 246 -26.97 -8.20 -44.53
N PRO A 247 -28.17 -8.62 -45.01
CA PRO A 247 -28.46 -10.03 -45.30
C PRO A 247 -27.47 -10.67 -46.28
N ASP A 248 -26.99 -9.91 -47.27
CA ASP A 248 -25.96 -10.35 -48.23
C ASP A 248 -24.62 -10.75 -47.58
N ARG A 249 -24.35 -10.26 -46.36
CA ARG A 249 -23.14 -10.58 -45.60
C ARG A 249 -23.38 -11.63 -44.52
N ASN A 250 -24.62 -12.09 -44.37
CA ASN A 250 -24.97 -13.09 -43.39
C ASN A 250 -24.54 -14.47 -43.89
N ILE A 251 -23.59 -15.11 -43.19
CA ILE A 251 -23.01 -16.39 -43.62
C ILE A 251 -24.01 -17.56 -43.55
N ALA A 252 -25.16 -17.38 -42.89
CA ALA A 252 -26.21 -18.37 -42.78
C ALA A 252 -27.36 -18.15 -43.77
N LEU A 253 -27.29 -17.13 -44.63
CA LEU A 253 -28.29 -16.86 -45.67
C LEU A 253 -27.74 -17.17 -47.06
N ILE A 254 -28.57 -17.80 -47.89
CA ILE A 254 -28.31 -18.04 -49.30
C ILE A 254 -29.31 -17.18 -50.09
N PRO A 255 -28.84 -16.36 -51.06
CA PRO A 255 -29.74 -15.58 -51.90
C PRO A 255 -30.58 -16.49 -52.81
N GLU A 256 -31.88 -16.23 -52.85
CA GLU A 256 -32.87 -16.91 -53.70
C GLU A 256 -33.62 -15.86 -54.56
N PRO A 257 -34.31 -16.27 -55.66
CA PRO A 257 -35.00 -15.34 -56.56
C PRO A 257 -35.99 -14.39 -55.88
N ASP A 258 -36.65 -14.84 -54.80
CA ASP A 258 -37.67 -14.09 -54.06
C ASP A 258 -37.23 -13.71 -52.62
N GLY A 259 -35.92 -13.74 -52.32
CA GLY A 259 -35.41 -13.33 -51.01
C GLY A 259 -34.19 -14.15 -50.56
N TYR A 260 -34.28 -14.71 -49.36
CA TYR A 260 -33.21 -15.52 -48.77
C TYR A 260 -33.76 -16.83 -48.21
N ALA A 261 -32.97 -17.89 -48.32
CA ALA A 261 -33.15 -19.13 -47.59
C ALA A 261 -32.06 -19.30 -46.54
N MET A 262 -32.35 -20.07 -45.49
CA MET A 262 -31.36 -20.43 -44.48
C MET A 262 -30.47 -21.57 -44.99
N ASP A 263 -29.16 -21.43 -44.83
CA ASP A 263 -28.20 -22.51 -45.07
C ASP A 263 -28.28 -23.57 -43.94
N ALA A 264 -27.85 -24.79 -44.21
CA ALA A 264 -27.85 -25.85 -43.21
C ALA A 264 -26.84 -25.52 -42.08
N PRO A 265 -27.17 -25.72 -40.79
CA PRO A 265 -26.26 -25.40 -39.69
C PRO A 265 -24.86 -26.01 -39.83
N ASP A 266 -24.76 -27.26 -40.29
CA ASP A 266 -23.48 -27.94 -40.52
C ASP A 266 -22.66 -27.27 -41.64
N ALA A 267 -23.32 -26.72 -42.67
CA ALA A 267 -22.64 -26.00 -43.73
C ALA A 267 -22.11 -24.64 -43.26
N VAL A 268 -22.86 -23.96 -42.38
CA VAL A 268 -22.45 -22.69 -41.77
C VAL A 268 -21.25 -22.88 -40.83
N CYS A 269 -21.25 -23.93 -40.01
CA CYS A 269 -20.17 -24.23 -39.06
C CYS A 269 -18.83 -24.62 -39.73
N ASN A 270 -18.85 -25.06 -40.99
CA ASN A 270 -17.67 -25.51 -41.73
C ASN A 270 -17.04 -24.43 -42.65
N ARG A 271 -17.53 -23.18 -42.60
CA ARG A 271 -16.96 -22.03 -43.32
C ARG A 271 -15.88 -21.32 -42.51
#